data_AF-A0A945BAH9-F1
#
_entry.id   AF-A0A945BAH9-F1
#
_cell.length_a   1.000
_cell.length_b   1.000
_cell.length_c   1.000
_cell.angle_alpha   90.00
_cell.angle_beta   90.00
_cell.angle_gamma   90.00
#
_symmetry.space_group_name_H-M   'P 1'
#
loop_
_entity.id
_entity.type
_entity.pdbx_description
1 polymer ?
#
loop_
_entity_poly.entity_id
_entity_poly.type
_entity_poly.pdbx_seq_one_letter_code
_entity_poly.pdbx_strand_id
1 'polypeptide(L)'
;MFIVTDQQKPAWLKNTEMVTFVDHRDLISPHHLPIFDSANIESYIHHIPDLSEHYFYFNDDVFFGKSVNIDDWFFDGGIYLSWSNEPEVIGTEMLKDSDSLENASRLSKKWLKNKKDQIDNKLLTPGIRRFNKNYTHTPRTFAHSPRPMIKSLMHDIEDDALELFTLIRSTTFRQWDKPTIISDFVLRYALAHNLAFIKDYSYNHIETASTNAKKQIDQLIDQFGSLDFFCLNDTTDNASSDNQSLADARNAMQKILPAPSSFEEKEAI
;
A
#
# COMPACT_ATOMS: atom_id res chain seq x y z
N MET A 1 -13.09 5.87 -9.71
CA MET A 1 -12.14 4.82 -9.29
C MET A 1 -11.19 4.55 -10.45
N PHE A 2 -9.89 4.45 -10.17
CA PHE A 2 -8.91 4.06 -11.17
C PHE A 2 -8.48 2.61 -10.89
N ILE A 3 -8.43 1.78 -11.92
CA ILE A 3 -7.90 0.41 -11.83
C ILE A 3 -6.68 0.37 -12.74
N VAL A 4 -5.48 0.28 -12.14
CA VAL A 4 -4.23 0.15 -12.88
C VAL A 4 -4.02 -1.32 -13.22
N THR A 5 -3.85 -1.65 -14.51
CA THR A 5 -3.70 -3.04 -14.97
C THR A 5 -2.57 -3.19 -15.98
N ASP A 6 -2.20 -4.44 -16.28
CA ASP A 6 -1.40 -4.81 -17.45
C ASP A 6 -2.33 -5.35 -18.55
N GLN A 7 -3.14 -4.45 -19.12
CA GLN A 7 -4.10 -4.75 -20.19
C GLN A 7 -5.26 -5.69 -19.80
N GLN A 8 -5.34 -6.14 -18.55
CA GLN A 8 -6.47 -6.96 -18.09
C GLN A 8 -7.69 -6.08 -17.82
N LYS A 9 -8.86 -6.54 -18.29
CA LYS A 9 -10.17 -6.02 -17.91
C LYS A 9 -11.10 -7.20 -17.63
N PRO A 10 -11.61 -7.37 -16.39
CA PRO A 10 -12.49 -8.47 -16.08
C PRO A 10 -13.81 -8.37 -16.85
N ALA A 11 -14.26 -9.48 -17.45
CA ALA A 11 -15.48 -9.52 -18.26
C ALA A 11 -16.76 -9.27 -17.46
N TRP A 12 -16.72 -9.49 -16.14
CA TRP A 12 -17.84 -9.26 -15.22
C TRP A 12 -18.00 -7.79 -14.81
N LEU A 13 -17.03 -6.92 -15.08
CA LEU A 13 -17.09 -5.53 -14.66
C LEU A 13 -17.81 -4.66 -15.70
N LYS A 14 -18.84 -3.94 -15.27
CA LYS A 14 -19.62 -3.00 -16.09
C LYS A 14 -18.75 -1.89 -16.67
N ASN A 15 -19.07 -1.50 -17.89
CA ASN A 15 -18.52 -0.30 -18.48
C ASN A 15 -19.26 0.95 -17.96
N THR A 16 -18.59 1.79 -17.16
CA THR A 16 -19.16 3.00 -16.55
C THR A 16 -18.13 4.11 -16.46
N GLU A 17 -18.57 5.37 -16.47
CA GLU A 17 -17.70 6.54 -16.31
C GLU A 17 -17.11 6.65 -14.89
N MET A 18 -17.66 5.92 -13.91
CA MET A 18 -17.13 5.90 -12.53
C MET A 18 -15.86 5.06 -12.37
N VAL A 19 -15.52 4.22 -13.36
CA VAL A 19 -14.35 3.34 -13.33
C VAL A 19 -13.50 3.58 -14.56
N THR A 20 -12.27 4.03 -14.34
CA THR A 20 -11.28 4.27 -15.39
C THR A 20 -10.20 3.20 -15.30
N PHE A 21 -10.03 2.45 -16.38
CA PHE A 21 -8.88 1.56 -16.53
C PHE A 21 -7.67 2.39 -16.95
N VAL A 22 -6.55 2.18 -16.27
CA VAL A 22 -5.26 2.78 -16.61
C VAL A 22 -4.32 1.64 -16.91
N ASP A 23 -3.83 1.58 -18.14
CA ASP A 23 -2.75 0.66 -18.47
C ASP A 23 -1.47 1.19 -17.84
N HIS A 24 -0.68 0.36 -17.15
CA HIS A 24 0.56 0.84 -16.55
C HIS A 24 1.54 1.43 -17.59
N ARG A 25 1.40 1.04 -18.87
CA ARG A 25 2.19 1.58 -19.99
C ARG A 25 1.84 3.03 -20.33
N ASP A 26 0.67 3.53 -19.89
CA ASP A 26 0.30 4.94 -20.01
C ASP A 26 1.03 5.81 -18.97
N LEU A 27 1.52 5.20 -17.89
CA LEU A 27 2.25 5.87 -16.81
C LEU A 27 3.78 5.74 -16.95
N ILE A 28 4.25 4.68 -17.61
CA ILE A 28 5.66 4.30 -17.65
C ILE A 28 6.22 4.51 -19.05
N SER A 29 7.41 5.12 -19.13
CA SER A 29 8.12 5.28 -20.41
C SER A 29 8.26 3.95 -21.14
N PRO A 30 7.93 3.86 -22.45
CA PRO A 30 8.05 2.62 -23.22
C PRO A 30 9.44 1.99 -23.19
N HIS A 31 10.49 2.78 -22.96
CA HIS A 31 11.88 2.30 -22.86
C HIS A 31 12.16 1.45 -21.60
N HIS A 32 11.28 1.49 -20.60
CA HIS A 32 11.42 0.71 -19.37
C HIS A 32 10.58 -0.57 -19.37
N LEU A 33 9.75 -0.80 -20.39
CA LEU A 33 8.90 -1.99 -20.49
C LEU A 33 9.68 -3.22 -21.02
N PRO A 34 9.29 -4.45 -20.63
CA PRO A 34 8.18 -4.83 -19.75
C PRO A 34 8.50 -4.63 -18.26
N ILE A 35 7.46 -4.47 -17.42
CA ILE A 35 7.54 -4.33 -15.96
C ILE A 35 6.53 -5.28 -15.29
N PHE A 36 6.98 -6.02 -14.29
CA PHE A 36 6.18 -6.95 -13.48
C PHE A 36 6.33 -6.69 -11.96
N ASP A 37 7.11 -5.68 -11.58
CA ASP A 37 7.27 -5.28 -10.18
C ASP A 37 6.16 -4.31 -9.78
N SER A 38 5.29 -4.74 -8.87
CA SER A 38 4.21 -3.90 -8.35
C SER A 38 4.73 -2.61 -7.73
N ALA A 39 5.85 -2.65 -6.99
CA ALA A 39 6.41 -1.47 -6.34
C ALA A 39 6.95 -0.45 -7.36
N ASN A 40 7.35 -0.89 -8.55
CA ASN A 40 7.71 -0.01 -9.65
C ASN A 40 6.46 0.71 -10.19
N ILE A 41 5.42 -0.04 -10.55
CA ILE A 41 4.17 0.50 -11.10
C ILE A 41 3.51 1.46 -10.09
N GLU A 42 3.44 1.05 -8.82
CA GLU A 42 2.93 1.83 -7.70
C GLU A 42 3.62 3.20 -7.57
N SER A 43 4.91 3.30 -7.89
CA SER A 43 5.66 4.55 -7.82
C SER A 43 5.22 5.61 -8.81
N TYR A 44 4.31 5.30 -9.74
CA TYR A 44 3.76 6.24 -10.72
C TYR A 44 2.29 6.61 -10.49
N ILE A 45 1.62 6.07 -9.47
CA ILE A 45 0.16 6.24 -9.29
C ILE A 45 -0.25 7.72 -9.22
N HIS A 46 0.55 8.56 -8.57
CA HIS A 46 0.26 9.98 -8.46
C HIS A 46 0.37 10.75 -9.78
N HIS A 47 0.92 10.15 -10.84
CA HIS A 47 0.93 10.69 -12.20
C HIS A 47 -0.35 10.42 -13.00
N ILE A 48 -1.30 9.65 -12.44
CA ILE A 48 -2.60 9.41 -13.10
C ILE A 48 -3.31 10.77 -13.33
N PRO A 49 -3.68 11.09 -14.59
CA PRO A 49 -4.49 12.26 -14.90
C PRO A 49 -5.81 12.23 -14.14
N ASP A 50 -6.27 13.40 -13.67
CA ASP A 50 -7.52 13.54 -12.92
C ASP A 50 -7.63 12.73 -11.62
N LEU A 51 -6.52 12.15 -11.13
CA LEU A 51 -6.47 11.59 -9.78
C LEU A 51 -6.75 12.70 -8.76
N SER A 52 -7.70 12.44 -7.86
CA SER A 52 -8.08 13.34 -6.77
C SER A 52 -6.90 13.69 -5.87
N GLU A 53 -6.93 14.90 -5.30
CA GLU A 53 -5.90 15.33 -4.35
C GLU A 53 -5.80 14.42 -3.12
N HIS A 54 -6.96 13.97 -2.62
CA HIS A 54 -7.05 12.96 -1.56
C HIS A 54 -7.62 11.69 -2.17
N TYR A 55 -6.92 10.58 -2.01
CA TYR A 55 -7.34 9.30 -2.55
C TYR A 55 -6.93 8.16 -1.62
N PHE A 56 -7.58 7.01 -1.76
CA PHE A 56 -7.10 5.77 -1.16
C PHE A 56 -6.38 4.95 -2.21
N TYR A 57 -5.20 4.44 -1.86
CA TYR A 57 -4.54 3.38 -2.60
C TYR A 57 -4.90 2.01 -2.01
N PHE A 58 -5.22 1.08 -2.90
CA PHE A 58 -5.46 -0.34 -2.62
C PHE A 58 -4.59 -1.17 -3.55
N ASN A 59 -3.92 -2.18 -3.02
CA ASN A 59 -3.63 -3.37 -3.79
C ASN A 59 -4.82 -4.34 -3.72
N ASP A 60 -4.68 -5.52 -4.30
CA ASP A 60 -5.76 -6.47 -4.60
C ASP A 60 -6.30 -7.26 -3.39
N ASP A 61 -5.58 -7.30 -2.28
CA ASP A 61 -5.90 -8.08 -1.08
C ASP A 61 -6.40 -7.24 0.11
N VAL A 62 -6.60 -5.92 -0.05
CA VAL A 62 -7.01 -5.00 1.01
C VAL A 62 -8.47 -4.55 0.86
N PHE A 63 -9.21 -4.60 1.96
CA PHE A 63 -10.64 -4.30 2.00
C PHE A 63 -11.00 -3.39 3.18
N PHE A 64 -12.00 -2.53 2.99
CA PHE A 64 -12.67 -1.91 4.14
C PHE A 64 -13.53 -2.94 4.86
N GLY A 65 -13.49 -2.91 6.20
CA GLY A 65 -14.25 -3.81 7.05
C GLY A 65 -15.61 -3.25 7.51
N LYS A 66 -15.83 -1.94 7.35
CA LYS A 66 -17.06 -1.23 7.73
C LYS A 66 -17.26 0.03 6.89
N SER A 67 -18.39 0.71 7.08
CA SER A 67 -18.65 2.02 6.46
C SER A 67 -17.55 3.03 6.78
N VAL A 68 -17.06 3.71 5.75
CA VAL A 68 -15.93 4.63 5.84
C VAL A 68 -16.42 6.02 6.25
N ASN A 69 -15.81 6.57 7.31
CA ASN A 69 -15.85 8.00 7.61
C ASN A 69 -14.49 8.61 7.24
N ILE A 70 -14.48 9.63 6.36
CA ILE A 70 -13.22 10.15 5.81
C ILE A 70 -12.33 10.82 6.86
N ASP A 71 -12.95 11.41 7.90
CA ASP A 71 -12.26 12.04 9.02
C ASP A 71 -11.50 11.03 9.88
N ASP A 72 -11.80 9.74 9.72
CA ASP A 72 -11.04 8.70 10.37
C ASP A 72 -9.69 8.43 9.71
N TRP A 73 -9.45 8.93 8.48
CA TRP A 73 -8.29 8.62 7.63
C TRP A 73 -7.52 9.85 7.18
N PHE A 74 -8.20 11.00 7.09
CA PHE A 74 -7.61 12.27 6.72
C PHE A 74 -7.87 13.31 7.81
N PHE A 75 -6.94 14.24 7.98
CA PHE A 75 -7.13 15.42 8.80
C PHE A 75 -6.62 16.66 8.05
N ASP A 76 -6.88 17.85 8.58
CA ASP A 76 -6.38 19.08 7.96
C ASP A 76 -4.84 19.09 7.91
N GLY A 77 -4.29 18.92 6.71
CA GLY A 77 -2.86 18.88 6.46
C GLY A 77 -2.22 17.49 6.48
N GLY A 78 -2.97 16.39 6.54
CA GLY A 78 -2.34 15.06 6.52
C GLY A 78 -3.26 13.83 6.58
N ILE A 79 -2.63 12.70 6.91
CA ILE A 79 -3.24 11.36 6.89
C ILE A 79 -3.04 10.60 8.20
N TYR A 80 -3.97 9.70 8.52
CA TYR A 80 -3.82 8.75 9.61
C TYR A 80 -3.27 7.41 9.10
N LEU A 81 -2.38 6.81 9.89
CA LEU A 81 -1.69 5.56 9.55
C LEU A 81 -1.75 4.58 10.73
N SER A 82 -1.56 3.29 10.47
CA SER A 82 -1.46 2.27 11.52
C SER A 82 -0.15 1.50 11.43
N TRP A 83 0.44 1.18 12.58
CA TRP A 83 1.46 0.14 12.64
C TRP A 83 0.83 -1.24 12.45
N SER A 84 1.63 -2.17 11.94
CA SER A 84 1.28 -3.58 11.99
C SER A 84 1.48 -4.14 13.41
N ASN A 85 0.84 -5.27 13.66
CA ASN A 85 1.05 -6.10 14.84
C ASN A 85 2.26 -7.05 14.70
N GLU A 86 3.04 -6.90 13.63
CA GLU A 86 4.24 -7.71 13.40
C GLU A 86 5.34 -7.39 14.42
N PRO A 87 6.31 -8.31 14.62
CA PRO A 87 7.48 -8.07 15.44
C PRO A 87 8.26 -6.82 15.01
N GLU A 88 9.05 -6.28 15.94
CA GLU A 88 9.92 -5.15 15.62
C GLU A 88 10.99 -5.52 14.60
N VAL A 89 11.26 -4.59 13.68
CA VAL A 89 12.31 -4.70 12.68
C VAL A 89 13.67 -4.55 13.37
N ILE A 90 14.40 -5.66 13.45
CA ILE A 90 15.72 -5.70 14.10
C ILE A 90 16.81 -5.26 13.12
N GLY A 91 17.79 -4.52 13.63
CA GLY A 91 18.97 -4.09 12.88
C GLY A 91 18.75 -2.85 12.02
N THR A 92 19.73 -2.58 11.15
CA THR A 92 19.76 -1.38 10.29
C THR A 92 20.19 -1.66 8.86
N GLU A 93 20.84 -2.78 8.60
CA GLU A 93 21.24 -3.18 7.26
C GLU A 93 20.17 -4.08 6.64
N MET A 94 19.91 -3.89 5.34
CA MET A 94 18.97 -4.75 4.61
C MET A 94 19.50 -6.18 4.55
N LEU A 95 18.59 -7.15 4.64
CA LEU A 95 18.89 -8.57 4.66
C LEU A 95 18.16 -9.25 3.51
N LYS A 96 18.86 -10.09 2.75
CA LYS A 96 18.30 -10.77 1.58
C LYS A 96 17.09 -11.65 1.91
N ASP A 97 17.11 -12.27 3.09
CA ASP A 97 16.09 -13.21 3.53
C ASP A 97 15.04 -12.55 4.45
N SER A 98 15.08 -11.23 4.62
CA SER A 98 14.03 -10.48 5.31
C SER A 98 12.85 -10.19 4.40
N ASP A 99 11.68 -9.99 5.00
CA ASP A 99 10.53 -9.43 4.31
C ASP A 99 10.84 -8.05 3.70
N SER A 100 10.20 -7.76 2.57
CA SER A 100 10.36 -6.52 1.83
C SER A 100 10.06 -5.27 2.67
N LEU A 101 9.04 -5.31 3.54
CA LEU A 101 8.66 -4.19 4.40
C LEU A 101 9.64 -4.00 5.56
N GLU A 102 10.25 -5.07 6.07
CA GLU A 102 11.35 -4.94 7.04
C GLU A 102 12.54 -4.21 6.41
N ASN A 103 12.95 -4.63 5.21
CA ASN A 103 14.04 -3.96 4.49
C ASN A 103 13.70 -2.51 4.15
N ALA A 104 12.45 -2.24 3.77
CA ALA A 104 11.96 -0.89 3.54
C ALA A 104 12.08 -0.04 4.81
N SER A 105 11.66 -0.55 5.98
CA SER A 105 11.81 0.13 7.26
C SER A 105 13.27 0.48 7.57
N ARG A 106 14.21 -0.45 7.33
CA ARG A 106 15.66 -0.23 7.52
C ARG A 106 16.20 0.84 6.57
N LEU A 107 15.82 0.79 5.30
CA LEU A 107 16.23 1.75 4.27
C LEU A 107 15.68 3.15 4.57
N SER A 108 14.39 3.26 4.88
CA SER A 108 13.73 4.50 5.26
C SER A 108 14.37 5.13 6.50
N LYS A 109 14.69 4.31 7.53
CA LYS A 109 15.43 4.77 8.72
C LYS A 109 16.75 5.44 8.35
N LYS A 110 17.53 4.78 7.49
CA LYS A 110 18.84 5.27 7.05
C LYS A 110 18.70 6.57 6.24
N TRP A 111 17.76 6.60 5.30
CA TRP A 111 17.50 7.78 4.48
C TRP A 111 17.05 8.98 5.33
N LEU A 112 16.05 8.81 6.19
CA LEU A 112 15.52 9.89 7.03
C LEU A 112 16.56 10.41 8.02
N LYS A 113 17.40 9.52 8.58
CA LYS A 113 18.52 9.94 9.43
C LYS A 113 19.51 10.80 8.64
N ASN A 114 19.95 10.35 7.48
CA ASN A 114 20.89 11.10 6.64
C ASN A 114 20.31 12.46 6.24
N LYS A 115 19.01 12.52 5.88
CA LYS A 115 18.31 13.76 5.54
C LYS A 115 18.29 14.72 6.73
N LYS A 116 17.95 14.24 7.92
CA LYS A 116 17.98 15.02 9.16
C LYS A 116 19.37 15.57 9.43
N ASP A 117 20.41 14.73 9.33
CA ASP A 117 21.80 15.14 9.55
C ASP A 117 22.23 16.23 8.54
N GLN A 118 21.82 16.13 7.28
CA GLN A 118 22.09 17.16 6.27
C GLN A 118 21.38 18.49 6.58
N ILE A 119 20.13 18.45 7.05
CA ILE A 119 19.36 19.63 7.46
C ILE A 119 20.04 20.30 8.66
N ASP A 120 20.37 19.53 9.70
CA ASP A 120 20.98 20.04 10.93
C ASP A 120 22.36 20.65 10.65
N ASN A 121 23.11 20.10 9.69
CA ASN A 121 24.40 20.63 9.24
C ASN A 121 24.29 21.76 8.19
N LYS A 122 23.07 22.22 7.85
CA LYS A 122 22.79 23.25 6.83
C LYS A 122 23.40 22.94 5.45
N LEU A 123 23.47 21.65 5.11
CA LEU A 123 24.02 21.16 3.84
C LEU A 123 23.00 21.20 2.69
N LEU A 124 21.78 21.66 2.97
CA LEU A 124 20.67 21.69 2.02
C LEU A 124 20.14 23.10 1.79
N THR A 125 19.61 23.33 0.59
CA THR A 125 19.12 24.63 0.11
C THR A 125 17.75 25.02 0.70
N PRO A 126 17.38 26.33 0.66
CA PRO A 126 16.03 26.79 1.01
C PRO A 126 14.95 26.12 0.15
N GLY A 127 13.81 25.77 0.73
CA GLY A 127 12.66 25.17 0.02
C GLY A 127 12.29 23.75 0.45
N ILE A 128 13.13 23.09 1.24
CA ILE A 128 12.83 21.74 1.76
C ILE A 128 11.71 21.79 2.79
N ARG A 129 10.79 20.83 2.69
CA ARG A 129 9.68 20.66 3.63
C ARG A 129 10.22 20.52 5.06
N ARG A 130 9.51 21.11 6.03
CA ARG A 130 9.97 21.18 7.41
C ARG A 130 10.04 19.79 8.05
N PHE A 131 11.25 19.32 8.33
CA PHE A 131 11.49 18.09 9.08
C PHE A 131 11.12 18.25 10.56
N ASN A 132 10.47 17.24 11.14
CA ASN A 132 10.17 17.19 12.56
C ASN A 132 11.44 16.89 13.37
N LYS A 133 11.89 17.88 14.14
CA LYS A 133 13.07 17.77 15.01
C LYS A 133 12.97 16.64 16.04
N ASN A 134 11.75 16.27 16.44
CA ASN A 134 11.47 15.24 17.43
C ASN A 134 11.14 13.88 16.79
N TYR A 135 11.20 13.76 15.45
CA TYR A 135 10.97 12.49 14.79
C TYR A 135 11.97 11.44 15.28
N THR A 136 11.43 10.31 15.70
CA THR A 136 12.17 9.10 16.08
C THR A 136 11.63 7.96 15.24
N HIS A 137 12.53 7.19 14.61
CA HIS A 137 12.13 6.04 13.80
C HIS A 137 11.52 4.94 14.66
N THR A 138 10.28 4.56 14.37
CA THR A 138 9.65 3.38 14.95
C THR A 138 10.03 2.13 14.15
N PRO A 139 10.72 1.14 14.73
CA PRO A 139 11.15 -0.07 14.03
C PRO A 139 10.01 -1.07 13.89
N ARG A 140 8.91 -0.69 13.23
CA ARG A 140 7.75 -1.55 12.93
C ARG A 140 7.29 -1.33 11.51
N THR A 141 6.79 -2.36 10.84
CA THR A 141 6.14 -2.21 9.52
C THR A 141 4.77 -1.56 9.68
N PHE A 142 4.23 -0.97 8.61
CA PHE A 142 2.86 -0.44 8.62
C PHE A 142 1.86 -1.56 8.43
N ALA A 143 0.65 -1.39 8.96
CA ALA A 143 -0.43 -2.33 8.70
C ALA A 143 -0.74 -2.36 7.20
N HIS A 144 -1.03 -3.56 6.69
CA HIS A 144 -1.52 -3.73 5.34
C HIS A 144 -2.98 -3.25 5.29
N SER A 145 -3.15 -1.99 4.90
CA SER A 145 -4.36 -1.19 5.12
C SER A 145 -4.74 -0.40 3.86
N PRO A 146 -6.00 0.03 3.74
CA PRO A 146 -6.37 1.09 2.80
C PRO A 146 -5.47 2.28 3.05
N ARG A 147 -4.69 2.71 2.06
CA ARG A 147 -3.69 3.76 2.28
C ARG A 147 -4.28 5.12 1.92
N PRO A 148 -4.60 6.01 2.87
CA PRO A 148 -4.92 7.39 2.54
C PRO A 148 -3.67 8.07 1.98
N MET A 149 -3.81 8.72 0.84
CA MET A 149 -2.72 9.36 0.11
C MET A 149 -3.10 10.78 -0.31
N ILE A 150 -2.09 11.64 -0.40
CA ILE A 150 -2.21 13.02 -0.86
C ILE A 150 -1.37 13.17 -2.12
N LYS A 151 -1.99 13.53 -3.25
CA LYS A 151 -1.34 13.58 -4.56
C LYS A 151 -0.21 14.60 -4.61
N SER A 152 -0.43 15.82 -4.11
CA SER A 152 0.62 16.85 -4.06
C SER A 152 1.81 16.41 -3.19
N LEU A 153 1.55 15.73 -2.07
CA LEU A 153 2.59 15.18 -1.20
C LEU A 153 3.41 14.10 -1.91
N MET A 154 2.78 13.26 -2.73
CA MET A 154 3.52 12.25 -3.50
C MET A 154 4.49 12.87 -4.50
N HIS A 155 4.10 13.97 -5.17
CA HIS A 155 5.02 14.74 -6.02
C HIS A 155 6.16 15.37 -5.21
N ASP A 156 5.86 16.00 -4.07
CA ASP A 156 6.88 16.57 -3.18
C ASP A 156 7.90 15.51 -2.74
N ILE A 157 7.44 14.31 -2.39
CA ILE A 157 8.30 13.20 -1.94
C ILE A 157 9.12 12.64 -3.10
N GLU A 158 8.53 12.53 -4.29
CA GLU A 158 9.25 12.14 -5.51
C GLU A 158 10.40 13.10 -5.81
N ASP A 159 10.16 14.41 -5.73
CA ASP A 159 11.19 15.42 -5.96
C ASP A 159 12.29 15.39 -4.88
N ASP A 160 11.91 15.21 -3.61
CA ASP A 160 12.84 15.26 -2.47
C ASP A 160 13.69 13.99 -2.31
N ALA A 161 13.20 12.85 -2.82
CA ALA A 161 13.82 11.53 -2.75
C ALA A 161 13.91 10.85 -4.13
N LEU A 162 14.17 11.64 -5.17
CA LEU A 162 14.22 11.20 -6.58
C LEU A 162 15.09 9.96 -6.79
N GLU A 163 16.17 9.81 -6.01
CA GLU A 163 17.05 8.66 -6.07
C GLU A 163 16.34 7.34 -5.70
N LEU A 164 15.39 7.37 -4.76
CA LEU A 164 14.64 6.17 -4.36
C LEU A 164 13.61 5.80 -5.43
N PHE A 165 12.93 6.80 -5.99
CA PHE A 165 12.00 6.59 -7.11
C PHE A 165 12.73 6.06 -8.34
N THR A 166 13.86 6.67 -8.70
CA THR A 166 14.70 6.19 -9.82
C THR A 166 15.15 4.75 -9.61
N LEU A 167 15.52 4.39 -8.37
CA LEU A 167 15.98 3.05 -8.03
C LEU A 167 14.88 2.00 -8.18
N ILE A 168 13.68 2.23 -7.64
CA ILE A 168 12.59 1.26 -7.82
C ILE A 168 12.10 1.22 -9.27
N ARG A 169 12.10 2.35 -9.98
CA ARG A 169 11.64 2.43 -11.38
C ARG A 169 12.56 1.72 -12.37
N SER A 170 13.75 1.32 -11.94
CA SER A 170 14.69 0.51 -12.72
C SER A 170 14.40 -0.99 -12.70
N THR A 171 13.46 -1.47 -11.89
CA THR A 171 13.21 -2.91 -11.71
C THR A 171 12.23 -3.46 -12.73
N THR A 172 12.57 -4.55 -13.41
CA THR A 172 11.59 -5.33 -14.20
C THR A 172 10.82 -6.33 -13.32
N PHE A 173 11.53 -6.99 -12.41
CA PHE A 173 10.97 -7.93 -11.44
C PHE A 173 11.32 -7.46 -10.03
N ARG A 174 10.51 -7.87 -9.05
CA ARG A 174 10.74 -7.55 -7.64
C ARG A 174 12.16 -7.93 -7.21
N GLN A 175 12.81 -7.01 -6.51
CA GLN A 175 14.15 -7.19 -5.94
C GLN A 175 14.15 -6.80 -4.46
N TRP A 176 14.77 -7.63 -3.63
CA TRP A 176 14.76 -7.49 -2.17
C TRP A 176 15.52 -6.25 -1.65
N ASP A 177 16.44 -5.72 -2.46
CA ASP A 177 17.32 -4.60 -2.14
C ASP A 177 16.85 -3.26 -2.74
N LYS A 178 15.58 -3.20 -3.15
CA LYS A 178 14.96 -2.02 -3.75
C LYS A 178 13.93 -1.39 -2.80
N PRO A 179 13.76 -0.06 -2.86
CA PRO A 179 12.92 0.63 -1.91
C PRO A 179 11.45 0.28 -2.15
N THR A 180 10.72 0.06 -1.06
CA THR A 180 9.26 0.01 -1.12
C THR A 180 8.70 1.39 -0.84
N ILE A 181 8.16 2.03 -1.88
CA ILE A 181 7.75 3.44 -1.83
C ILE A 181 6.41 3.59 -1.10
N ILE A 182 5.33 3.03 -1.67
CA ILE A 182 3.96 3.26 -1.19
C ILE A 182 3.68 2.59 0.16
N SER A 183 4.18 1.37 0.36
CA SER A 183 3.91 0.61 1.57
C SER A 183 4.78 1.00 2.78
N ASP A 184 5.81 1.84 2.60
CA ASP A 184 6.69 2.24 3.71
C ASP A 184 7.25 3.66 3.59
N PHE A 185 8.09 3.94 2.58
CA PHE A 185 8.92 5.15 2.58
C PHE A 185 8.09 6.43 2.66
N VAL A 186 7.04 6.55 1.85
CA VAL A 186 6.19 7.75 1.80
C VAL A 186 5.42 7.95 3.12
N LEU A 187 5.03 6.85 3.77
CA LEU A 187 4.33 6.84 5.05
C LEU A 187 5.26 7.32 6.18
N ARG A 188 6.51 6.85 6.21
CA ARG A 188 7.51 7.33 7.17
C ARG A 188 7.93 8.75 6.90
N TYR A 189 8.06 9.14 5.63
CA TYR A 189 8.33 10.52 5.25
C TYR A 189 7.24 11.45 5.81
N ALA A 190 5.97 11.10 5.63
CA ALA A 190 4.85 11.88 6.16
C ALA A 190 4.92 12.02 7.70
N LEU A 191 5.21 10.94 8.44
CA LEU A 191 5.44 10.99 9.89
C LEU A 191 6.61 11.91 10.26
N ALA A 192 7.71 11.84 9.51
CA ALA A 192 8.91 12.65 9.74
C ALA A 192 8.70 14.15 9.46
N HIS A 193 7.61 14.53 8.79
CA HIS A 193 7.28 15.91 8.44
C HIS A 193 5.98 16.43 9.10
N ASN A 194 5.43 15.70 10.08
CA ASN A 194 4.14 16.00 10.73
C ASN A 194 2.94 16.05 9.77
N LEU A 195 3.00 15.28 8.69
CA LEU A 195 1.91 15.10 7.72
C LEU A 195 1.17 13.78 7.91
N ALA A 196 1.59 12.98 8.87
CA ALA A 196 0.86 11.82 9.28
C ALA A 196 0.90 11.65 10.80
N PHE A 197 -0.13 11.01 11.33
CA PHE A 197 -0.19 10.56 12.71
C PHE A 197 -0.64 9.11 12.79
N ILE A 198 -0.19 8.43 13.84
CA ILE A 198 -0.61 7.05 14.10
C ILE A 198 -1.97 7.05 14.76
N LYS A 199 -2.85 6.19 14.28
CA LYS A 199 -4.16 5.90 14.84
C LYS A 199 -4.31 4.38 14.95
N ASP A 200 -4.91 3.93 16.04
CA ASP A 200 -5.21 2.52 16.24
C ASP A 200 -6.49 2.16 15.49
N TYR A 201 -6.36 1.27 14.52
CA TYR A 201 -7.48 0.70 13.78
C TYR A 201 -7.67 -0.76 14.16
N SER A 202 -8.92 -1.19 14.17
CA SER A 202 -9.29 -2.61 14.26
C SER A 202 -9.12 -3.26 12.89
N TYR A 203 -8.29 -4.30 12.79
CA TYR A 203 -8.06 -4.97 11.53
C TYR A 203 -7.63 -6.44 11.69
N ASN A 204 -7.84 -7.22 10.63
CA ASN A 204 -7.31 -8.57 10.48
C ASN A 204 -6.36 -8.64 9.27
N HIS A 205 -5.21 -9.31 9.44
CA HIS A 205 -4.31 -9.67 8.34
C HIS A 205 -4.29 -11.20 8.24
N ILE A 206 -4.72 -11.72 7.09
CA ILE A 206 -4.94 -13.15 6.86
C ILE A 206 -4.07 -13.58 5.70
N GLU A 207 -3.19 -14.54 5.95
CA GLU A 207 -2.45 -15.25 4.92
C GLU A 207 -3.12 -16.60 4.67
N THR A 208 -3.59 -16.84 3.44
CA THR A 208 -4.41 -18.00 3.09
C THR A 208 -3.69 -19.34 3.30
N ALA A 209 -2.36 -19.39 3.15
CA ALA A 209 -1.56 -20.59 3.37
C ALA A 209 -1.14 -20.81 4.83
N SER A 210 -1.46 -19.89 5.75
CA SER A 210 -1.06 -20.02 7.15
C SER A 210 -1.81 -21.14 7.87
N THR A 211 -1.17 -21.74 8.88
CA THR A 211 -1.80 -22.81 9.69
C THR A 211 -3.02 -22.34 10.47
N ASN A 212 -3.16 -21.03 10.69
CA ASN A 212 -4.28 -20.40 11.38
C ASN A 212 -5.31 -19.76 10.44
N ALA A 213 -5.12 -19.86 9.11
CA ALA A 213 -5.94 -19.16 8.11
C ALA A 213 -7.43 -19.40 8.33
N LYS A 214 -7.84 -20.67 8.54
CA LYS A 214 -9.25 -21.02 8.80
C LYS A 214 -9.85 -20.27 9.99
N LYS A 215 -9.13 -20.24 11.12
CA LYS A 215 -9.58 -19.55 12.32
C LYS A 215 -9.68 -18.05 12.08
N GLN A 216 -8.72 -17.45 11.38
CA GLN A 216 -8.74 -16.03 11.06
C GLN A 216 -9.87 -15.68 10.09
N ILE A 217 -10.18 -16.56 9.13
CA ILE A 217 -11.31 -16.43 8.21
C ILE A 217 -12.64 -16.50 8.97
N ASP A 218 -12.80 -17.45 9.89
CA ASP A 218 -14.01 -17.53 10.73
C ASP A 218 -14.17 -16.26 11.59
N GLN A 219 -13.08 -15.75 12.16
CA GLN A 219 -13.06 -14.49 12.89
C GLN A 219 -13.42 -13.28 12.02
N LEU A 220 -12.94 -13.24 10.77
CA LEU A 220 -13.31 -12.19 9.81
C LEU A 220 -14.82 -12.19 9.55
N ILE A 221 -15.43 -13.36 9.35
CA ILE A 221 -16.89 -13.46 9.15
C ILE A 221 -17.64 -12.91 10.36
N ASP A 222 -17.23 -13.26 11.58
CA ASP A 222 -17.88 -12.82 12.81
C ASP A 222 -17.69 -11.32 13.09
N GLN A 223 -16.59 -10.73 12.64
CA GLN A 223 -16.20 -9.34 12.94
C GLN A 223 -16.47 -8.36 11.79
N PHE A 224 -16.89 -8.84 10.61
CA PHE A 224 -17.19 -7.97 9.48
C PHE A 224 -18.29 -6.95 9.84
N GLY A 225 -18.11 -5.70 9.44
CA GLY A 225 -18.91 -4.54 9.86
C GLY A 225 -18.40 -3.84 11.12
N SER A 226 -17.50 -4.46 11.89
CA SER A 226 -16.86 -3.84 13.08
C SER A 226 -15.39 -3.47 12.86
N LEU A 227 -14.69 -4.23 12.02
CA LEU A 227 -13.30 -3.95 11.62
C LEU A 227 -13.23 -2.68 10.77
N ASP A 228 -12.21 -1.86 10.96
CA ASP A 228 -11.92 -0.73 10.08
C ASP A 228 -11.50 -1.24 8.69
N PHE A 229 -10.64 -2.25 8.65
CA PHE A 229 -10.20 -2.90 7.41
C PHE A 229 -9.75 -4.34 7.66
N PHE A 230 -9.53 -5.09 6.59
CA PHE A 230 -8.88 -6.39 6.63
C PHE A 230 -8.07 -6.64 5.37
N CYS A 231 -7.08 -7.52 5.48
CA CYS A 231 -6.29 -8.01 4.36
C CYS A 231 -6.48 -9.53 4.26
N LEU A 232 -6.68 -10.02 3.02
CA LEU A 232 -6.79 -11.43 2.68
C LEU A 232 -5.74 -11.75 1.61
N ASN A 233 -4.49 -11.87 2.04
CA ASN A 233 -3.34 -12.10 1.18
C ASN A 233 -3.26 -13.57 0.76
N ASP A 234 -3.26 -13.80 -0.55
CA ASP A 234 -3.09 -15.13 -1.09
C ASP A 234 -1.61 -15.54 -1.10
N THR A 235 -1.24 -16.39 -0.15
CA THR A 235 0.12 -16.94 -0.04
C THR A 235 0.21 -18.38 -0.55
N THR A 236 -0.80 -18.84 -1.31
CA THR A 236 -0.83 -20.19 -1.88
C THR A 236 -0.20 -20.25 -3.28
N ASP A 237 1.09 -19.92 -3.37
CA ASP A 237 1.84 -19.95 -4.64
C ASP A 237 1.72 -21.33 -5.34
N ASN A 238 1.23 -21.34 -6.59
CA ASN A 238 1.03 -22.53 -7.41
C ASN A 238 0.03 -23.57 -6.88
N ALA A 239 -0.87 -23.17 -5.98
CA ALA A 239 -1.97 -24.05 -5.56
C ALA A 239 -2.92 -24.37 -6.71
N SER A 240 -3.49 -25.58 -6.71
CA SER A 240 -4.56 -25.93 -7.65
C SER A 240 -5.83 -25.14 -7.33
N SER A 241 -6.72 -25.02 -8.33
CA SER A 241 -8.05 -24.40 -8.15
C SER A 241 -8.88 -25.04 -7.03
N ASP A 242 -8.58 -26.28 -6.68
CA ASP A 242 -9.25 -27.09 -5.67
C ASP A 242 -8.65 -26.92 -4.26
N ASN A 243 -7.74 -25.95 -4.08
CA ASN A 243 -7.14 -25.68 -2.78
C ASN A 243 -8.21 -25.22 -1.78
N GLN A 244 -8.26 -25.91 -0.64
CA GLN A 244 -9.26 -25.66 0.40
C GLN A 244 -9.16 -24.26 1.01
N SER A 245 -7.95 -23.69 1.16
CA SER A 245 -7.78 -22.33 1.66
C SER A 245 -8.38 -21.29 0.70
N LEU A 246 -8.24 -21.48 -0.62
CA LEU A 246 -8.86 -20.61 -1.61
C LEU A 246 -10.39 -20.75 -1.60
N ALA A 247 -10.90 -21.97 -1.43
CA ALA A 247 -12.32 -22.22 -1.28
C ALA A 247 -12.88 -21.56 -0.01
N ASP A 248 -12.17 -21.67 1.12
CA ASP A 248 -12.55 -21.06 2.40
C ASP A 248 -12.56 -19.53 2.31
N ALA A 249 -11.54 -18.92 1.69
CA ALA A 249 -11.47 -17.49 1.40
C ALA A 249 -12.64 -17.03 0.52
N ARG A 250 -12.91 -17.72 -0.59
CA ARG A 250 -14.04 -17.41 -1.49
C ARG A 250 -15.39 -17.50 -0.76
N ASN A 251 -15.60 -18.58 0.00
CA ASN A 251 -16.82 -18.79 0.76
C ASN A 251 -17.02 -17.70 1.83
N ALA A 252 -15.93 -17.23 2.46
CA ALA A 252 -15.99 -16.12 3.39
C ALA A 252 -16.41 -14.83 2.70
N MET A 253 -15.78 -14.47 1.57
CA MET A 253 -16.13 -13.28 0.79
C MET A 253 -17.61 -13.30 0.35
N GLN A 254 -18.11 -14.44 -0.12
CA GLN A 254 -19.54 -14.60 -0.48
C GLN A 254 -20.49 -14.46 0.70
N LYS A 255 -20.06 -14.79 1.93
CA LYS A 255 -20.88 -14.60 3.14
C LYS A 255 -20.93 -13.14 3.58
N ILE A 256 -19.79 -12.45 3.56
CA ILE A 256 -19.68 -11.06 4.05
C ILE A 256 -20.14 -10.03 3.00
N LEU A 257 -19.99 -10.34 1.71
CA LEU A 257 -20.40 -9.52 0.57
C LEU A 257 -21.25 -10.36 -0.41
N PRO A 258 -22.49 -10.73 -0.04
CA PRO A 258 -23.31 -11.68 -0.81
C PRO A 258 -23.98 -11.07 -2.04
N ALA A 259 -24.04 -9.74 -2.13
CA ALA A 259 -24.67 -9.04 -3.23
C ALA A 259 -23.61 -8.51 -4.20
N PRO A 260 -23.81 -8.64 -5.52
CA PRO A 260 -22.93 -7.99 -6.49
C PRO A 260 -22.93 -6.49 -6.28
N SER A 261 -21.76 -5.87 -6.47
CA SER A 261 -21.63 -4.43 -6.48
C SER A 261 -22.43 -3.81 -7.63
N SER A 262 -22.70 -2.50 -7.54
CA SER A 262 -23.33 -1.75 -8.63
C SER A 262 -22.51 -1.75 -9.93
N PHE A 263 -21.23 -2.12 -9.85
CA PHE A 263 -20.27 -2.20 -10.95
C PHE A 263 -20.17 -3.60 -11.60
N GLU A 264 -20.87 -4.61 -11.11
CA GLU A 264 -20.86 -5.95 -11.70
C GLU A 264 -22.00 -6.15 -12.70
N GLU A 265 -21.72 -6.80 -13.83
CA GLU A 265 -22.73 -7.19 -14.82
C GLU A 265 -23.73 -8.17 -14.19
N LYS A 266 -25.02 -7.99 -14.46
CA LYS A 266 -26.10 -8.74 -13.79
C LYS A 266 -26.09 -10.25 -14.09
N GLU A 267 -25.37 -10.67 -15.11
CA GLU A 267 -25.32 -12.06 -15.61
C GLU A 267 -24.00 -12.77 -15.27
N ALA A 268 -23.13 -12.17 -14.44
CA ALA A 268 -21.78 -12.67 -14.19
C ALA A 268 -21.59 -13.50 -12.91
N ILE A 269 -22.67 -13.97 -12.27
CA ILE A 269 -22.64 -14.82 -11.06
C ILE A 269 -23.19 -16.22 -11.37
#